data_AF-A0A1B7MDE8-F1
#
_entry.id   AF-A0A1B7MDE8-F1
#
_cell.length_a   1.000
_cell.length_b   1.000
_cell.length_c   1.000
_cell.angle_alpha   90.00
_cell.angle_beta   90.00
_cell.angle_gamma   90.00
#
_symmetry.space_group_name_H-M   'P 1'
#
loop_
_entity.id
_entity.type
_entity.pdbx_description
1 polymer ?
#
loop_
_entity_poly.entity_id
_entity_poly.type
_entity_poly.pdbx_seq_one_letter_code
_entity_poly.pdbx_strand_id
1 'polypeptide(L)'
;MFLWAEAINYATWLKNQLPSRAIPGYTPYAFVYKTKPNLSLTHEFGCKVYIHVMDGGKLQPQVTEANFVRIDKESKAYRIYW
;
A
#
# COMPACT_ATOMS: atom_id res chain seq x y z
N MET A 1 1.42 -0.93 -20.34
CA MET A 1 0.49 -1.77 -19.55
C MET A 1 1.30 -2.56 -18.52
N PHE A 2 1.82 -1.91 -17.45
CA PHE A 2 3.03 -2.41 -16.75
C PHE A 2 2.88 -2.72 -15.24
N LEU A 3 1.71 -2.57 -14.62
CA LEU A 3 1.54 -2.79 -13.16
C LEU A 3 0.41 -3.74 -12.77
N TRP A 4 -0.10 -4.56 -13.69
CA TRP A 4 -1.18 -5.50 -13.38
C TRP A 4 -0.84 -6.51 -12.29
N ALA A 5 0.37 -7.06 -12.32
CA ALA A 5 0.82 -7.98 -11.28
C ALA A 5 0.87 -7.31 -9.90
N GLU A 6 1.28 -6.05 -9.84
CA GLU A 6 1.29 -5.23 -8.62
C GLU A 6 -0.13 -4.94 -8.12
N ALA A 7 -1.03 -4.54 -9.02
CA ALA A 7 -2.44 -4.30 -8.71
C ALA A 7 -3.14 -5.55 -8.16
N ILE A 8 -2.96 -6.71 -8.81
CA ILE A 8 -3.55 -7.99 -8.37
C ILE A 8 -2.98 -8.39 -7.01
N ASN A 9 -1.67 -8.23 -6.80
CA ASN A 9 -1.04 -8.50 -5.50
C ASN A 9 -1.61 -7.62 -4.40
N TYR A 10 -1.77 -6.31 -4.65
CA TYR A 10 -2.30 -5.38 -3.66
C TYR A 10 -3.78 -5.64 -3.36
N ALA A 11 -4.60 -5.91 -4.38
CA ALA A 11 -6.00 -6.27 -4.23
C ALA A 11 -6.17 -7.58 -3.42
N THR A 12 -5.32 -8.57 -3.68
CA THR A 12 -5.32 -9.84 -2.93
C THR A 12 -4.94 -9.62 -1.46
N TRP A 13 -3.93 -8.78 -1.22
CA TRP A 13 -3.50 -8.42 0.13
C TRP A 13 -4.59 -7.67 0.91
N LEU A 14 -5.32 -6.75 0.27
CA LEU A 14 -6.48 -6.08 0.87
C LEU A 14 -7.60 -7.08 1.18
N LYS A 15 -7.93 -7.95 0.22
CA LYS A 15 -8.98 -8.96 0.40
C LYS A 15 -8.72 -9.89 1.59
N ASN A 16 -7.46 -10.26 1.83
CA ASN A 16 -7.08 -11.10 2.96
C ASN A 16 -7.22 -10.41 4.33
N GLN A 17 -7.33 -9.09 4.36
CA GLN A 17 -7.53 -8.31 5.57
C GLN A 17 -8.98 -7.92 5.81
N LEU A 18 -9.85 -8.12 4.82
CA LEU A 18 -11.29 -7.89 4.97
C LEU A 18 -12.00 -9.12 5.54
N PRO A 19 -13.16 -8.96 6.19
CA PRO A 19 -13.98 -10.07 6.62
C PRO A 19 -14.37 -10.96 5.43
N SER A 20 -14.32 -12.27 5.63
CA SER A 20 -14.70 -13.24 4.62
C SER A 20 -15.93 -14.01 5.08
N ARG A 21 -16.90 -14.24 4.18
CA ARG A 21 -18.06 -15.11 4.46
C ARG A 21 -17.65 -16.54 4.82
N ALA A 22 -16.50 -17.00 4.33
CA ALA A 22 -15.97 -18.32 4.64
C ALA A 22 -15.48 -18.45 6.09
N ILE A 23 -15.16 -17.34 6.78
CA ILE A 23 -14.67 -17.33 8.16
C ILE A 23 -15.45 -16.28 8.96
N PRO A 24 -16.67 -16.60 9.41
CA PRO A 24 -17.54 -15.65 10.11
C PRO A 24 -16.84 -15.02 11.32
N GLY A 25 -16.89 -13.69 11.41
CA GLY A 25 -16.32 -12.92 12.52
C GLY A 25 -14.80 -12.67 12.44
N TYR A 26 -14.10 -13.24 11.45
CA TYR A 26 -12.65 -13.04 11.28
C TYR A 26 -12.30 -12.62 9.85
N THR A 27 -11.14 -11.98 9.73
CA THR A 27 -10.47 -11.77 8.46
C THR A 27 -9.52 -12.94 8.23
N PRO A 28 -9.24 -13.37 6.99
CA PRO A 28 -8.25 -14.42 6.73
C PRO A 28 -6.91 -14.16 7.42
N TYR A 29 -6.45 -12.90 7.41
CA TYR A 29 -5.26 -12.46 8.15
C TYR A 29 -5.38 -12.71 9.66
N ALA A 30 -6.47 -12.26 10.29
CA ALA A 30 -6.67 -12.44 11.73
C ALA A 30 -6.82 -13.92 12.13
N PHE A 31 -7.37 -14.75 11.25
CA PHE A 31 -7.49 -16.18 11.48
C PHE A 31 -6.11 -16.87 11.52
N VAL A 32 -5.20 -16.50 10.62
CA VAL A 32 -3.85 -17.08 10.51
C VAL A 32 -2.90 -16.50 11.57
N TYR A 33 -2.81 -15.18 11.68
CA TYR A 33 -1.82 -14.50 12.53
C TYR A 33 -2.33 -14.20 13.95
N LYS A 34 -3.57 -14.58 14.27
CA LYS A 34 -4.24 -14.33 15.56
C LYS A 34 -4.22 -12.86 16.02
N THR A 35 -4.04 -11.94 15.08
CA THR A 35 -3.87 -10.51 15.30
C THR A 35 -4.69 -9.74 14.28
N LYS A 36 -5.30 -8.60 14.68
CA LYS A 36 -6.04 -7.76 13.74
C LYS A 36 -5.09 -7.14 12.71
N PRO A 37 -5.46 -7.11 11.42
CA PRO A 37 -4.67 -6.40 10.42
C PRO A 37 -4.64 -4.90 10.72
N ASN A 38 -3.50 -4.25 10.49
CA ASN A 38 -3.39 -2.81 10.55
C ASN A 38 -3.55 -2.21 9.15
N LEU A 39 -4.67 -1.52 8.93
CA LEU A 39 -5.00 -0.86 7.67
C LEU A 39 -4.73 0.66 7.68
N SER A 40 -4.09 1.21 8.72
CA SER A 40 -3.91 2.67 8.83
C SER A 40 -3.02 3.27 7.74
N LEU A 41 -2.20 2.45 7.08
CA LEU A 41 -1.26 2.85 6.03
C LEU A 41 -1.75 2.47 4.62
N THR A 42 -3.00 2.00 4.49
CA THR A 42 -3.54 1.60 3.18
C THR A 42 -4.08 2.79 2.41
N HIS A 43 -3.80 2.81 1.11
CA HIS A 43 -4.25 3.83 0.17
C HIS A 43 -4.81 3.17 -1.08
N GLU A 44 -5.58 3.90 -1.86
CA GLU A 44 -6.08 3.43 -3.14
C GLU A 44 -4.92 3.17 -4.11
N PHE A 45 -4.97 2.05 -4.83
CA PHE A 45 -3.97 1.75 -5.85
C PHE A 45 -3.96 2.83 -6.93
N GLY A 46 -2.78 3.37 -7.22
CA GLY A 46 -2.61 4.42 -8.22
C GLY A 46 -2.98 5.83 -7.72
N CYS A 47 -3.29 6.01 -6.42
CA CYS A 47 -3.54 7.36 -5.92
C CYS A 47 -2.29 8.23 -6.05
N LYS A 48 -2.50 9.52 -6.35
CA LYS A 48 -1.41 10.50 -6.40
C LYS A 48 -0.77 10.66 -5.03
N VAL A 49 0.55 10.58 -4.99
CA VAL A 49 1.37 10.81 -3.81
C VAL A 49 2.45 11.83 -4.10
N TYR A 50 2.81 12.58 -3.07
CA TYR A 50 3.81 13.64 -3.14
C TYR A 50 5.00 13.24 -2.26
N ILE A 51 6.15 13.02 -2.88
CA ILE A 51 7.35 12.54 -2.22
C ILE A 51 8.27 13.72 -1.94
N HIS A 52 8.69 13.88 -0.69
CA HIS A 52 9.65 14.90 -0.33
C HIS A 52 11.05 14.53 -0.85
N VAL A 53 11.66 15.42 -1.64
CA VAL A 53 13.02 15.28 -2.16
C VAL A 53 13.95 16.16 -1.34
N MET A 54 14.92 15.53 -0.67
CA MET A 54 15.87 16.22 0.23
C MET A 54 17.01 16.91 -0.52
N ASP A 55 17.23 16.61 -1.79
CA ASP A 55 18.41 17.03 -2.57
C ASP A 55 18.21 18.38 -3.31
N GLY A 56 17.39 19.27 -2.75
CA GLY A 56 17.05 20.56 -3.34
C GLY A 56 17.67 21.74 -2.58
N GLY A 57 18.25 22.70 -3.30
CA GLY A 57 18.61 24.01 -2.72
C GLY A 57 17.38 24.72 -2.12
N LYS A 58 17.60 25.74 -1.26
CA LYS A 58 16.54 26.44 -0.48
C LYS A 58 15.31 26.90 -1.27
N LEU A 59 15.43 27.10 -2.59
CA LEU A 59 14.37 27.60 -3.48
C LEU A 59 13.92 26.57 -4.54
N GLN A 60 14.46 25.35 -4.52
CA GLN A 60 14.08 24.31 -5.48
C GLN A 60 12.80 23.58 -5.02
N PRO A 61 11.97 23.07 -5.94
CA PRO A 61 10.84 22.23 -5.59
C PRO A 61 11.33 20.98 -4.85
N GLN A 62 10.84 20.80 -3.62
CA GLN A 62 11.21 19.68 -2.75
C GLN A 62 10.18 18.55 -2.78
N VAL A 63 9.36 18.48 -3.84
CA VAL A 63 8.27 17.53 -3.96
C VAL A 63 8.20 16.97 -5.36
N THR A 64 8.11 15.64 -5.46
CA THR A 64 7.89 14.93 -6.72
C THR A 64 6.55 14.19 -6.66
N GLU A 65 5.71 14.37 -7.68
CA GLU A 65 4.47 13.61 -7.84
C GLU A 65 4.77 12.19 -8.34
N ALA A 66 4.10 11.20 -7.76
CA ALA A 66 4.11 9.81 -8.20
C ALA A 66 2.76 9.15 -7.89
N ASN A 67 2.65 7.87 -8.21
CA ASN A 67 1.47 7.04 -7.95
C ASN A 67 1.79 5.96 -6.91
N PHE A 68 0.90 5.79 -5.93
CA PHE A 68 0.99 4.72 -4.95
C PHE A 68 0.78 3.34 -5.61
N VAL A 69 1.60 2.36 -5.25
CA VAL A 69 1.47 0.98 -5.77
C VAL A 69 1.05 0.03 -4.65
N ARG A 70 1.84 -0.08 -3.59
CA ARG A 70 1.55 -0.92 -2.43
C ARG A 70 2.45 -0.55 -1.25
N ILE A 71 2.12 -1.09 -0.09
CA ILE A 71 3.02 -1.10 1.07
C ILE A 71 4.13 -2.14 0.83
N ASP A 72 5.36 -1.81 1.19
CA ASP A 72 6.48 -2.74 1.09
C ASP A 72 6.40 -3.83 2.17
N LYS A 73 6.84 -5.05 1.84
CA LYS A 73 6.75 -6.21 2.75
C LYS A 73 7.93 -6.30 3.71
N GLU A 74 9.08 -5.76 3.32
CA GLU A 74 10.35 -5.92 4.05
C GLU A 74 10.68 -4.67 4.87
N SER A 75 10.20 -3.52 4.42
CA SER A 75 10.46 -2.22 5.02
C SER A 75 9.18 -1.46 5.35
N LYS A 76 9.27 -0.50 6.29
CA LYS A 76 8.19 0.44 6.59
C LYS A 76 8.15 1.56 5.53
N ALA A 77 8.02 1.17 4.27
CA ALA A 77 8.04 2.06 3.11
C ALA A 77 6.86 1.80 2.16
N TYR A 78 6.65 2.74 1.25
CA TYR A 78 5.69 2.61 0.17
C TYR A 78 6.42 2.36 -1.15
N ARG A 79 5.86 1.48 -1.98
CA ARG A 79 6.24 1.36 -3.39
C ARG A 79 5.46 2.37 -4.20
N ILE A 80 6.18 3.09 -5.05
CA ILE A 80 5.69 4.20 -5.86
C ILE A 80 6.11 3.99 -7.32
N TYR A 81 5.33 4.54 -8.24
CA TYR A 81 5.59 4.51 -9.67
C TYR A 81 5.34 5.89 -10.29
N TRP A 82 6.20 6.31 -11.21
CA TRP A 82 6.09 7.59 -11.91
C TRP A 82 5.38 7.41 -13.25
#